data_AF-V5LY64-F1
#
_entry.id   AF-V5LY64-F1
#
_cell.length_a   1.000
_cell.length_b   1.000
_cell.length_c   1.000
_cell.angle_alpha   90.00
_cell.angle_beta   90.00
_cell.angle_gamma   90.00
#
_symmetry.space_group_name_H-M   'P 1'
#
loop_
_entity.id
_entity.type
_entity.pdbx_description
1 polymer ?
#
loop_
_entity_poly.entity_id
_entity_poly.type
_entity_poly.pdbx_seq_one_letter_code
_entity_poly.pdbx_strand_id
1 'polypeptide(L)'
;ERLVGDAAKNQVAMNPQNSIFDAKRLIGRNYNDQTVQSDMKHWPFTVVNHGGKPKLQAEFKGERKTFTPEEISSMVLVKMKETAEAYLGQKVTDAVITVPAYFNDAQRLATKDAGIIAGLNVLRIINEPTAAALAYGLDKNFSGERNVLIFDLGGGTFDVSILSIDEGSLFEVRSTAGDTHLGGEDFDNRMVNHFISEFKRKHGKDISKNNRAIRRLRTACERAKRTLSSSTEASVEIDSLFEGTDFYTKITRARFEEMCGDLFRATLEPVEKALRDAKMDKRSI
;
A
#
# COMPACT_ATOMS: atom_id res chain seq x y z
N GLU A 1 -8.04 8.10 -22.62
CA GLU A 1 -6.95 8.88 -21.98
C GLU A 1 -6.29 8.03 -20.90
N ARG A 2 -5.15 8.45 -20.33
CA ARG A 2 -4.48 7.74 -19.22
C ARG A 2 -4.76 8.50 -17.93
N LEU A 3 -5.37 7.84 -16.95
CA LEU A 3 -5.64 8.42 -15.63
C LEU A 3 -4.62 7.92 -14.61
N VAL A 4 -4.23 8.78 -13.66
CA VAL A 4 -3.33 8.45 -12.54
C VAL A 4 -3.89 9.09 -11.27
N GLY A 5 -3.72 8.43 -10.11
CA GLY A 5 -4.20 8.91 -8.81
C GLY A 5 -5.71 8.71 -8.62
N ASP A 6 -6.38 9.66 -7.97
CA ASP A 6 -7.79 9.55 -7.58
C ASP A 6 -8.72 9.29 -8.76
N ALA A 7 -8.46 9.92 -9.92
CA ALA A 7 -9.25 9.71 -11.13
C ALA A 7 -9.21 8.23 -11.59
N ALA A 8 -8.04 7.58 -11.52
CA ALA A 8 -7.90 6.16 -11.82
C ALA A 8 -8.58 5.28 -10.75
N LYS A 9 -8.39 5.61 -9.45
CA LYS A 9 -9.01 4.88 -8.33
C LYS A 9 -10.54 4.94 -8.39
N ASN A 10 -11.13 6.06 -8.80
CA ASN A 10 -12.58 6.24 -8.85
C ASN A 10 -13.26 5.40 -9.95
N GLN A 11 -12.60 5.14 -11.07
CA GLN A 11 -13.17 4.39 -12.19
C GLN A 11 -12.88 2.88 -12.18
N VAL A 12 -12.05 2.41 -11.24
CA VAL A 12 -11.62 1.00 -11.17
C VAL A 12 -12.79 0.00 -11.15
N ALA A 13 -13.95 0.38 -10.61
CA ALA A 13 -15.14 -0.47 -10.59
C ALA A 13 -15.76 -0.66 -11.99
N MET A 14 -15.60 0.32 -12.88
CA MET A 14 -16.10 0.30 -14.25
C MET A 14 -15.08 -0.28 -15.22
N ASN A 15 -13.78 -0.17 -14.92
CA ASN A 15 -12.70 -0.61 -15.80
C ASN A 15 -11.59 -1.38 -15.06
N PRO A 16 -11.90 -2.52 -14.40
CA PRO A 16 -10.98 -3.19 -13.48
C PRO A 16 -9.78 -3.83 -14.20
N GLN A 17 -9.96 -4.38 -15.39
CA GLN A 17 -8.90 -5.06 -16.15
C GLN A 17 -7.81 -4.11 -16.68
N ASN A 18 -8.12 -2.82 -16.78
CA ASN A 18 -7.20 -1.79 -17.29
C ASN A 18 -6.82 -0.75 -16.21
N SER A 19 -7.25 -0.97 -14.97
CA SER A 19 -6.89 -0.13 -13.82
C SER A 19 -5.79 -0.82 -13.03
N ILE A 20 -4.56 -0.40 -13.26
CA ILE A 20 -3.37 -1.01 -12.67
C ILE A 20 -3.07 -0.40 -11.30
N PHE A 21 -2.80 -1.26 -10.32
CA PHE A 21 -2.36 -0.91 -8.96
C PHE A 21 -1.30 -1.93 -8.49
N ASP A 22 -0.74 -1.74 -7.30
CA ASP A 22 0.26 -2.65 -6.70
C ASP A 22 1.53 -2.93 -7.51
N ALA A 23 1.89 -2.07 -8.47
CA ALA A 23 3.11 -2.25 -9.26
C ALA A 23 4.39 -2.35 -8.38
N LYS A 24 4.40 -1.75 -7.19
CA LYS A 24 5.47 -1.88 -6.17
C LYS A 24 5.73 -3.33 -5.74
N ARG A 25 4.73 -4.22 -5.82
CA ARG A 25 4.88 -5.66 -5.53
C ARG A 25 5.67 -6.40 -6.61
N LEU A 26 5.67 -5.89 -7.85
CA LEU A 26 6.32 -6.50 -9.01
C LEU A 26 7.69 -5.90 -9.36
N ILE A 27 7.95 -4.67 -8.93
CA ILE A 27 9.17 -3.93 -9.31
C ILE A 27 10.44 -4.69 -8.91
N GLY A 28 11.38 -4.84 -9.86
CA GLY A 28 12.64 -5.56 -9.66
C GLY A 28 12.53 -7.07 -9.41
N ARG A 29 11.36 -7.69 -9.58
CA ARG A 29 11.15 -9.15 -9.40
C ARG A 29 11.17 -9.92 -10.70
N ASN A 30 11.38 -11.24 -10.60
CA ASN A 30 11.15 -12.14 -11.73
C ASN A 30 9.71 -12.62 -11.77
N TYR A 31 9.22 -12.90 -12.98
CA TYR A 31 7.85 -13.38 -13.19
C TYR A 31 7.58 -14.67 -12.42
N ASN A 32 8.58 -15.55 -12.35
CA ASN A 32 8.46 -16.86 -11.69
C ASN A 32 8.63 -16.80 -10.16
N ASP A 33 8.87 -15.63 -9.57
CA ASP A 33 8.97 -15.50 -8.11
C ASP A 33 7.65 -15.97 -7.46
N GLN A 34 7.75 -16.76 -6.39
CA GLN A 34 6.57 -17.34 -5.73
C GLN A 34 5.59 -16.27 -5.24
N THR A 35 6.10 -15.14 -4.76
CA THR A 35 5.28 -13.99 -4.35
C THR A 35 4.53 -13.38 -5.53
N VAL A 36 5.20 -13.19 -6.67
CA VAL A 36 4.56 -12.70 -7.91
C VAL A 36 3.46 -13.65 -8.36
N GLN A 37 3.72 -14.96 -8.38
CA GLN A 37 2.73 -15.97 -8.77
C GLN A 37 1.54 -16.03 -7.79
N SER A 38 1.77 -15.73 -6.51
CA SER A 38 0.71 -15.64 -5.52
C SER A 38 -0.14 -14.38 -5.72
N ASP A 39 0.50 -13.21 -5.81
CA ASP A 39 -0.17 -11.91 -5.97
C ASP A 39 -1.02 -11.84 -7.25
N MET A 40 -0.52 -12.41 -8.36
CA MET A 40 -1.22 -12.45 -9.65
C MET A 40 -2.61 -13.11 -9.58
N LYS A 41 -2.87 -13.98 -8.61
CA LYS A 41 -4.18 -14.63 -8.43
C LYS A 41 -5.24 -13.68 -7.88
N HIS A 42 -4.82 -12.54 -7.33
CA HIS A 42 -5.68 -11.59 -6.64
C HIS A 42 -5.97 -10.33 -7.46
N TRP A 43 -5.22 -10.10 -8.54
CA TRP A 43 -5.42 -8.91 -9.37
C TRP A 43 -6.44 -9.13 -10.49
N PRO A 44 -7.25 -8.10 -10.82
CA PRO A 44 -8.20 -8.16 -11.92
C PRO A 44 -7.57 -7.90 -13.29
N PHE A 45 -6.33 -7.42 -13.32
CA PHE A 45 -5.58 -7.12 -14.54
C PHE A 45 -4.57 -8.24 -14.85
N THR A 46 -4.15 -8.32 -16.10
CA THR A 46 -3.26 -9.38 -16.56
C THR A 46 -1.80 -9.00 -16.37
N VAL A 47 -1.01 -9.92 -15.82
CA VAL A 47 0.46 -9.85 -15.80
C VAL A 47 1.02 -10.93 -16.71
N VAL A 48 1.92 -10.57 -17.64
CA VAL A 48 2.51 -11.48 -18.63
C VAL A 48 4.01 -11.63 -18.42
N ASN A 49 4.55 -12.79 -18.78
CA ASN A 49 5.99 -13.05 -18.77
C ASN A 49 6.62 -12.52 -20.05
N HIS A 50 7.62 -11.66 -19.92
CA HIS A 50 8.42 -11.18 -21.03
C HIS A 50 9.91 -11.37 -20.73
N GLY A 51 10.48 -12.50 -21.17
CA GLY A 51 11.90 -12.82 -20.95
C GLY A 51 12.27 -13.00 -19.47
N GLY A 52 11.36 -13.59 -18.68
CA GLY A 52 11.54 -13.82 -17.24
C GLY A 52 11.07 -12.67 -16.36
N LYS A 53 10.75 -11.50 -16.93
CA LYS A 53 10.26 -10.32 -16.19
C LYS A 53 8.74 -10.17 -16.28
N PRO A 54 8.05 -9.76 -15.20
CA PRO A 54 6.63 -9.48 -15.24
C PRO A 54 6.35 -8.15 -15.96
N LYS A 55 5.35 -8.15 -16.85
CA LYS A 55 4.80 -6.92 -17.46
C LYS A 55 3.29 -6.85 -17.22
N LEU A 56 2.80 -5.66 -16.92
CA LEU A 56 1.39 -5.38 -16.70
C LEU A 56 0.72 -5.07 -18.04
N GLN A 57 -0.33 -5.81 -18.38
CA GLN A 57 -1.03 -5.68 -19.65
C GLN A 57 -2.34 -4.91 -19.46
N ALA A 58 -2.58 -3.93 -20.34
CA ALA A 58 -3.82 -3.16 -20.38
C ALA A 58 -4.19 -2.80 -21.82
N GLU A 59 -5.47 -2.66 -22.09
CA GLU A 59 -5.97 -2.05 -23.32
C GLU A 59 -5.93 -0.52 -23.20
N PHE A 60 -5.25 0.12 -24.14
CA PHE A 60 -5.11 1.56 -24.19
C PHE A 60 -5.32 2.06 -25.62
N LYS A 61 -6.37 2.86 -25.82
CA LYS A 61 -6.78 3.40 -27.13
C LYS A 61 -7.04 2.31 -28.19
N GLY A 62 -7.70 1.22 -27.78
CA GLY A 62 -8.02 0.09 -28.66
C GLY A 62 -6.85 -0.85 -28.97
N GLU A 63 -5.67 -0.60 -28.39
CA GLU A 63 -4.49 -1.45 -28.54
C GLU A 63 -4.14 -2.12 -27.22
N ARG A 64 -3.75 -3.40 -27.29
CA ARG A 64 -3.20 -4.12 -26.16
C ARG A 64 -1.74 -3.68 -25.94
N LYS A 65 -1.46 -3.08 -24.79
CA LYS A 65 -0.11 -2.63 -24.40
C LYS A 65 0.37 -3.40 -23.19
N THR A 66 1.69 -3.50 -23.07
CA THR A 66 2.36 -4.09 -21.90
C THR A 66 3.34 -3.07 -21.34
N PHE A 67 3.32 -2.90 -20.04
CA PHE A 67 4.16 -1.96 -19.31
C PHE A 67 5.02 -2.70 -18.31
N THR A 68 6.25 -2.26 -18.09
CA THR A 68 7.04 -2.76 -16.98
C THR A 68 6.53 -2.14 -15.66
N PRO A 69 6.80 -2.77 -14.50
CA PRO A 69 6.47 -2.17 -13.20
C PRO A 69 7.11 -0.79 -13.00
N GLU A 70 8.30 -0.57 -13.55
CA GLU A 70 9.02 0.71 -13.53
C GLU A 70 8.27 1.77 -14.34
N GLU A 71 7.73 1.44 -15.51
CA GLU A 71 6.91 2.36 -16.32
C GLU A 71 5.60 2.72 -15.61
N ILE A 72 4.93 1.76 -14.94
CA ILE A 72 3.73 2.09 -14.16
C ILE A 72 4.09 2.98 -12.96
N SER A 73 5.18 2.67 -12.26
CA SER A 73 5.66 3.47 -11.12
C SER A 73 6.09 4.87 -11.56
N SER A 74 6.69 5.02 -12.74
CA SER A 74 7.06 6.32 -13.30
C SER A 74 5.83 7.18 -13.58
N MET A 75 4.71 6.61 -14.02
CA MET A 75 3.45 7.34 -14.21
C MET A 75 2.94 7.93 -12.89
N VAL A 76 3.08 7.19 -11.78
CA VAL A 76 2.76 7.69 -10.43
C VAL A 76 3.73 8.81 -10.03
N LEU A 77 5.03 8.63 -10.27
CA LEU A 77 6.04 9.65 -9.98
C LEU A 77 5.86 10.93 -10.81
N VAL A 78 5.46 10.83 -12.07
CA VAL A 78 5.08 11.98 -12.90
C VAL A 78 3.92 12.72 -12.28
N LYS A 79 2.88 12.02 -11.80
CA LYS A 79 1.75 12.67 -11.12
C LYS A 79 2.17 13.40 -9.84
N MET A 80 3.10 12.81 -9.07
CA MET A 80 3.67 13.46 -7.88
C MET A 80 4.51 14.68 -8.23
N LYS A 81 5.33 14.58 -9.28
CA LYS A 81 6.10 15.70 -9.84
C LYS A 81 5.17 16.84 -10.27
N GLU A 82 4.16 16.57 -11.10
CA GLU A 82 3.18 17.58 -11.53
C GLU A 82 2.48 18.26 -10.36
N THR A 83 2.18 17.49 -9.29
CA THR A 83 1.57 18.02 -8.07
C THR A 83 2.52 18.99 -7.35
N ALA A 84 3.80 18.64 -7.23
CA ALA A 84 4.81 19.51 -6.65
C ALA A 84 5.07 20.76 -7.52
N GLU A 85 5.14 20.60 -8.85
CA GLU A 85 5.31 21.71 -9.79
C GLU A 85 4.14 22.70 -9.73
N ALA A 86 2.90 22.20 -9.62
CA ALA A 86 1.72 23.03 -9.46
C ALA A 86 1.75 23.83 -8.14
N TYR A 87 2.26 23.23 -7.06
CA TYR A 87 2.42 23.92 -5.77
C TYR A 87 3.54 24.96 -5.78
N LEU A 88 4.69 24.63 -6.39
CA LEU A 88 5.87 25.50 -6.41
C LEU A 88 5.84 26.56 -7.52
N GLY A 89 5.03 26.38 -8.55
CA GLY A 89 4.98 27.25 -9.73
C GLY A 89 6.20 27.15 -10.64
N GLN A 90 7.02 26.10 -10.50
CA GLN A 90 8.24 25.89 -11.28
C GLN A 90 8.49 24.40 -11.55
N LYS A 91 9.36 24.10 -12.51
CA LYS A 91 9.75 22.73 -12.84
C LYS A 91 10.52 22.06 -11.70
N VAL A 92 10.23 20.79 -11.45
CA VAL A 92 10.92 19.95 -10.47
C VAL A 92 11.78 18.94 -11.22
N THR A 93 13.09 18.99 -11.00
CA THR A 93 14.08 18.14 -11.67
C THR A 93 14.68 17.10 -10.75
N ASP A 94 14.88 17.41 -9.48
CA ASP A 94 15.61 16.57 -8.54
C ASP A 94 14.68 15.97 -7.48
N ALA A 95 14.92 14.71 -7.12
CA ALA A 95 14.12 14.02 -6.12
C ALA A 95 14.95 13.02 -5.30
N VAL A 96 14.50 12.82 -4.05
CA VAL A 96 14.85 11.66 -3.23
C VAL A 96 13.63 10.74 -3.19
N ILE A 97 13.83 9.46 -3.47
CA ILE A 97 12.73 8.48 -3.54
C ILE A 97 12.94 7.43 -2.44
N THR A 98 11.89 7.09 -1.72
CA THR A 98 11.92 6.11 -0.64
C THR A 98 11.67 4.69 -1.16
N VAL A 99 12.26 3.68 -0.50
CA VAL A 99 12.00 2.25 -0.72
C VAL A 99 11.93 1.50 0.61
N PRO A 100 11.26 0.35 0.69
CA PRO A 100 11.32 -0.49 1.89
C PRO A 100 12.75 -0.90 2.22
N ALA A 101 13.09 -1.02 3.51
CA ALA A 101 14.46 -1.34 3.92
C ALA A 101 14.93 -2.71 3.39
N TYR A 102 14.01 -3.67 3.28
CA TYR A 102 14.27 -5.02 2.78
C TYR A 102 14.38 -5.13 1.25
N PHE A 103 14.19 -4.04 0.50
CA PHE A 103 14.38 -4.07 -0.96
C PHE A 103 15.83 -4.43 -1.31
N ASN A 104 15.98 -5.43 -2.18
CA ASN A 104 17.27 -5.82 -2.71
C ASN A 104 17.77 -4.83 -3.80
N ASP A 105 18.99 -5.03 -4.26
CA ASP A 105 19.64 -4.13 -5.24
C ASP A 105 18.84 -4.00 -6.55
N ALA A 106 18.24 -5.09 -7.04
CA ALA A 106 17.45 -5.06 -8.27
C ALA A 106 16.18 -4.21 -8.11
N GLN A 107 15.50 -4.30 -6.97
CA GLN A 107 14.31 -3.50 -6.68
C GLN A 107 14.64 -2.02 -6.45
N ARG A 108 15.78 -1.73 -5.81
CA ARG A 108 16.29 -0.36 -5.63
C ARG A 108 16.63 0.28 -6.98
N LEU A 109 17.33 -0.46 -7.84
CA LEU A 109 17.67 0.01 -9.18
C LEU A 109 16.42 0.24 -10.03
N ALA A 110 15.47 -0.70 -10.04
CA ALA A 110 14.21 -0.57 -10.76
C ALA A 110 13.38 0.65 -10.29
N THR A 111 13.38 0.95 -8.99
CA THR A 111 12.73 2.15 -8.45
C THR A 111 13.44 3.44 -8.89
N LYS A 112 14.78 3.43 -8.91
CA LYS A 112 15.57 4.55 -9.45
C LYS A 112 15.28 4.76 -10.94
N ASP A 113 15.20 3.69 -11.72
CA ASP A 113 14.86 3.73 -13.14
C ASP A 113 13.47 4.30 -13.37
N ALA A 114 12.48 3.96 -12.54
CA ALA A 114 11.16 4.58 -12.58
C ALA A 114 11.23 6.12 -12.38
N GLY A 115 12.10 6.60 -11.48
CA GLY A 115 12.36 8.04 -11.31
C GLY A 115 12.99 8.68 -12.55
N ILE A 116 13.96 8.01 -13.17
CA ILE A 116 14.61 8.49 -14.41
C ILE A 116 13.59 8.57 -15.54
N ILE A 117 12.75 7.54 -15.72
CA ILE A 117 11.67 7.53 -16.73
C ILE A 117 10.67 8.66 -16.48
N ALA A 118 10.42 9.04 -15.23
CA ALA A 118 9.58 10.17 -14.85
C ALA A 118 10.23 11.55 -15.12
N GLY A 119 11.47 11.58 -15.63
CA GLY A 119 12.22 12.81 -15.85
C GLY A 119 12.68 13.48 -14.56
N LEU A 120 13.04 12.67 -13.56
CA LEU A 120 13.64 13.11 -12.30
C LEU A 120 15.10 12.65 -12.22
N ASN A 121 15.98 13.54 -11.80
CA ASN A 121 17.31 13.21 -11.30
C ASN A 121 17.18 12.67 -9.87
N VAL A 122 17.34 11.35 -9.73
CA VAL A 122 17.20 10.67 -8.44
C VAL A 122 18.50 10.84 -7.65
N LEU A 123 18.54 11.87 -6.79
CA LEU A 123 19.71 12.22 -5.97
C LEU A 123 20.10 11.08 -5.02
N ARG A 124 19.09 10.43 -4.44
CA ARG A 124 19.28 9.32 -3.51
C ARG A 124 18.04 8.44 -3.45
N ILE A 125 18.27 7.14 -3.28
CA ILE A 125 17.26 6.21 -2.78
C ILE A 125 17.50 6.06 -1.27
N ILE A 126 16.49 6.35 -0.45
CA ILE A 126 16.57 6.19 1.00
C ILE A 126 15.57 5.15 1.48
N ASN A 127 15.85 4.51 2.61
CA ASN A 127 14.91 3.57 3.21
C ASN A 127 13.72 4.35 3.82
N GLU A 128 12.51 3.85 3.64
CA GLU A 128 11.28 4.34 4.29
C GLU A 128 11.46 4.53 5.81
N PRO A 129 11.96 3.54 6.58
CA PRO A 129 12.15 3.74 8.02
C PRO A 129 13.24 4.78 8.35
N THR A 130 14.26 4.95 7.51
CA THR A 130 15.24 6.03 7.68
C THR A 130 14.63 7.40 7.40
N ALA A 131 13.77 7.52 6.38
CA ALA A 131 13.03 8.74 6.10
C ALA A 131 12.10 9.11 7.26
N ALA A 132 11.40 8.13 7.84
CA ALA A 132 10.56 8.30 9.02
C ALA A 132 11.39 8.73 10.26
N ALA A 133 12.53 8.08 10.49
CA ALA A 133 13.44 8.43 11.58
C ALA A 133 14.03 9.83 11.42
N LEU A 134 14.40 10.22 10.19
CA LEU A 134 14.80 11.59 9.87
C LEU A 134 13.67 12.58 10.21
N ALA A 135 12.46 12.34 9.73
CA ALA A 135 11.31 13.20 10.03
C ALA A 135 11.05 13.34 11.55
N TYR A 136 11.25 12.25 12.32
CA TYR A 136 11.13 12.27 13.78
C TYR A 136 12.29 13.01 14.48
N GLY A 137 13.50 12.91 13.94
CA GLY A 137 14.73 13.41 14.53
C GLY A 137 15.16 14.82 14.11
N LEU A 138 14.60 15.38 13.04
CA LEU A 138 15.02 16.66 12.44
C LEU A 138 15.07 17.83 13.42
N ASP A 139 14.16 17.89 14.39
CA ASP A 139 14.08 18.98 15.39
C ASP A 139 14.61 18.56 16.78
N LYS A 140 15.21 17.37 16.89
CA LYS A 140 15.61 16.81 18.18
C LYS A 140 17.13 16.86 18.35
N ASN A 141 17.59 17.66 19.30
CA ASN A 141 18.96 17.58 19.81
C ASN A 141 19.08 16.35 20.71
N PHE A 142 19.32 15.18 20.10
CA PHE A 142 19.64 13.98 20.85
C PHE A 142 21.05 14.11 21.46
N SER A 143 21.16 13.83 22.77
CA SER A 143 22.45 13.60 23.42
C SER A 143 22.67 12.09 23.56
N GLY A 144 23.73 11.58 22.95
CA GLY A 144 24.08 10.16 22.90
C GLY A 144 23.17 9.28 22.03
N GLU A 145 23.56 8.00 21.91
CA GLU A 145 22.85 7.00 21.10
C GLU A 145 21.39 6.80 21.56
N ARG A 146 20.49 6.67 20.60
CA ARG A 146 19.08 6.34 20.79
C ARG A 146 18.70 5.20 19.88
N ASN A 147 17.98 4.21 20.41
CA ASN A 147 17.33 3.21 19.58
C ASN A 147 15.92 3.68 19.28
N VAL A 148 15.46 3.48 18.06
CA VAL A 148 14.13 3.88 17.61
C VAL A 148 13.52 2.70 16.87
N LEU A 149 12.31 2.32 17.27
CA LEU A 149 11.50 1.37 16.54
C LEU A 149 10.52 2.12 15.66
N ILE A 150 10.60 1.87 14.35
CA ILE A 150 9.63 2.32 13.37
C ILE A 150 8.63 1.21 13.14
N PHE A 151 7.35 1.51 13.34
CA PHE A 151 6.21 0.65 13.05
C PHE A 151 5.44 1.26 11.87
N ASP A 152 5.54 0.64 10.70
CA ASP A 152 4.94 1.13 9.46
C ASP A 152 3.90 0.12 8.95
N LEU A 153 2.62 0.41 9.21
CA LEU A 153 1.49 -0.40 8.75
C LEU A 153 0.72 0.35 7.67
N GLY A 154 1.05 0.03 6.42
CA GLY A 154 0.51 0.68 5.24
C GLY A 154 -0.79 0.07 4.71
N GLY A 155 -1.09 0.34 3.45
CA GLY A 155 -2.28 -0.17 2.76
C GLY A 155 -2.26 -1.67 2.51
N GLY A 156 -1.09 -2.27 2.28
CA GLY A 156 -0.95 -3.71 2.04
C GLY A 156 0.39 -4.31 2.50
N THR A 157 1.25 -3.52 3.12
CA THR A 157 2.52 -3.98 3.67
C THR A 157 2.64 -3.51 5.11
N PHE A 158 3.29 -4.34 5.92
CA PHE A 158 3.62 -4.05 7.30
C PHE A 158 5.12 -4.23 7.51
N ASP A 159 5.79 -3.19 7.98
CA ASP A 159 7.23 -3.17 8.22
C ASP A 159 7.54 -2.67 9.63
N VAL A 160 8.49 -3.36 10.27
CA VAL A 160 9.08 -2.96 11.53
C VAL A 160 10.59 -2.87 11.35
N SER A 161 11.16 -1.72 11.69
CA SER A 161 12.60 -1.53 11.67
C SER A 161 13.09 -0.97 12.99
N ILE A 162 14.20 -1.50 13.51
CA ILE A 162 14.91 -0.90 14.64
C ILE A 162 16.12 -0.18 14.09
N LEU A 163 16.27 1.08 14.46
CA LEU A 163 17.38 1.94 14.08
C LEU A 163 18.12 2.38 15.33
N SER A 164 19.43 2.53 15.22
CA SER A 164 20.22 3.31 16.17
C SER A 164 20.55 4.66 15.53
N ILE A 165 20.33 5.72 16.30
CA ILE A 165 20.57 7.11 15.92
C ILE A 165 21.65 7.63 16.87
N ASP A 166 22.77 8.08 16.31
CA ASP A 166 23.88 8.66 17.05
C ASP A 166 24.05 10.16 16.75
N GLU A 167 24.86 10.84 17.56
CA GLU A 167 25.23 12.24 17.36
C GLU A 167 25.83 12.45 15.97
N GLY A 168 25.29 13.42 15.22
CA GLY A 168 25.70 13.68 13.83
C GLY A 168 24.79 13.06 12.75
N SER A 169 23.58 12.61 13.11
CA SER A 169 22.57 12.12 12.14
C SER A 169 22.99 10.84 11.41
N LEU A 170 23.79 9.99 12.06
CA LEU A 170 24.10 8.67 11.53
C LEU A 170 22.95 7.72 11.90
N PHE A 171 22.25 7.23 10.88
CA PHE A 171 21.14 6.29 11.04
C PHE A 171 21.60 4.91 10.63
N GLU A 172 21.69 3.99 11.58
CA GLU A 172 22.03 2.59 11.32
C GLU A 172 20.78 1.72 11.50
N VAL A 173 20.41 0.95 10.48
CA VAL A 173 19.33 -0.05 10.60
C VAL A 173 19.90 -1.29 11.27
N ARG A 174 19.44 -1.60 12.49
CA ARG A 174 19.89 -2.76 13.27
C ARG A 174 19.15 -4.03 12.89
N SER A 175 17.85 -3.94 12.64
CA SER A 175 17.02 -5.07 12.21
C SER A 175 15.81 -4.60 11.42
N THR A 176 15.23 -5.51 10.63
CA THR A 176 13.94 -5.32 9.96
C THR A 176 13.18 -6.64 9.93
N ALA A 177 11.88 -6.55 10.20
CA ALA A 177 10.92 -7.63 10.10
C ALA A 177 9.61 -7.06 9.56
N GLY A 178 8.67 -7.90 9.14
CA GLY A 178 7.41 -7.41 8.60
C GLY A 178 6.61 -8.52 7.94
N ASP A 179 5.49 -8.12 7.35
CA ASP A 179 4.66 -8.93 6.49
C ASP A 179 4.34 -8.14 5.21
N THR A 180 4.78 -8.68 4.08
CA THR A 180 4.59 -8.05 2.78
C THR A 180 3.16 -8.17 2.25
N HIS A 181 2.26 -8.87 2.94
CA HIS A 181 0.85 -9.08 2.56
C HIS A 181 -0.12 -8.78 3.70
N LEU A 182 0.25 -7.88 4.61
CA LEU A 182 -0.63 -7.40 5.67
C LEU A 182 -0.76 -5.87 5.60
N GLY A 183 -2.00 -5.37 5.53
CA GLY A 183 -2.24 -3.94 5.66
C GLY A 183 -3.71 -3.54 5.74
N GLY A 184 -3.94 -2.24 5.51
CA GLY A 184 -5.27 -1.63 5.55
C GLY A 184 -6.33 -2.30 4.67
N GLU A 185 -5.94 -2.90 3.55
CA GLU A 185 -6.84 -3.60 2.63
C GLU A 185 -7.38 -4.92 3.20
N ASP A 186 -6.60 -5.60 4.04
CA ASP A 186 -7.04 -6.82 4.74
C ASP A 186 -8.13 -6.50 5.77
N PHE A 187 -8.00 -5.37 6.45
CA PHE A 187 -9.03 -4.88 7.36
C PHE A 187 -10.32 -4.51 6.61
N ASP A 188 -10.18 -3.88 5.43
CA ASP A 188 -11.32 -3.62 4.56
C ASP A 188 -11.97 -4.93 4.09
N ASN A 189 -11.17 -5.95 3.76
CA ASN A 189 -11.65 -7.29 3.39
C ASN A 189 -12.50 -7.94 4.49
N ARG A 190 -12.09 -7.83 5.77
CA ARG A 190 -12.87 -8.35 6.91
C ARG A 190 -14.24 -7.69 6.97
N MET A 191 -14.29 -6.37 6.83
CA MET A 191 -15.53 -5.60 6.84
C MET A 191 -16.42 -5.92 5.62
N VAL A 192 -15.84 -6.05 4.44
CA VAL A 192 -16.55 -6.45 3.21
C VAL A 192 -17.21 -7.81 3.39
N ASN A 193 -16.47 -8.83 3.86
CA ASN A 193 -17.01 -10.19 4.05
C ASN A 193 -18.15 -10.22 5.08
N HIS A 194 -17.99 -9.46 6.16
CA HIS A 194 -19.05 -9.27 7.16
C HIS A 194 -20.32 -8.71 6.53
N PHE A 195 -20.20 -7.65 5.73
CA PHE A 195 -21.35 -7.02 5.10
C PHE A 195 -21.94 -7.81 3.92
N ILE A 196 -21.15 -8.63 3.21
CA ILE A 196 -21.69 -9.60 2.24
C ILE A 196 -22.63 -10.57 2.96
N SER A 197 -22.19 -11.11 4.10
CA SER A 197 -22.99 -12.02 4.91
C SER A 197 -24.21 -11.34 5.53
N GLU A 198 -24.07 -10.09 5.99
CA GLU A 198 -25.19 -9.29 6.47
C GLU A 198 -26.22 -8.98 5.38
N PHE A 199 -25.79 -8.58 4.19
CA PHE A 199 -26.68 -8.31 3.06
C PHE A 199 -27.47 -9.56 2.67
N LYS A 200 -26.79 -10.72 2.62
CA LYS A 200 -27.44 -12.02 2.38
C LYS A 200 -28.46 -12.37 3.47
N ARG A 201 -28.13 -12.13 4.75
CA ARG A 201 -29.05 -12.36 5.88
C ARG A 201 -30.27 -11.43 5.83
N LYS A 202 -30.09 -10.14 5.52
CA LYS A 202 -31.15 -9.12 5.52
C LYS A 202 -32.07 -9.20 4.30
N HIS A 203 -31.51 -9.51 3.13
CA HIS A 203 -32.22 -9.39 1.84
C HIS A 203 -32.34 -10.71 1.07
N GLY A 204 -31.77 -11.81 1.56
CA GLY A 204 -31.80 -13.12 0.90
C GLY A 204 -30.99 -13.20 -0.40
N LYS A 205 -30.17 -12.20 -0.70
CA LYS A 205 -29.41 -12.07 -1.96
C LYS A 205 -27.91 -12.15 -1.71
N ASP A 206 -27.20 -12.89 -2.56
CA ASP A 206 -25.75 -13.10 -2.42
C ASP A 206 -24.99 -12.26 -3.47
N ILE A 207 -24.25 -11.24 -3.00
CA ILE A 207 -23.48 -10.34 -3.87
C ILE A 207 -22.07 -10.85 -4.18
N SER A 208 -21.66 -12.00 -3.62
CA SER A 208 -20.28 -12.53 -3.74
C SER A 208 -19.83 -12.79 -5.18
N LYS A 209 -20.77 -12.94 -6.12
CA LYS A 209 -20.49 -13.15 -7.55
C LYS A 209 -20.55 -11.85 -8.37
N ASN A 210 -20.92 -10.72 -7.77
CA ASN A 210 -21.04 -9.45 -8.46
C ASN A 210 -19.86 -8.53 -8.11
N ASN A 211 -18.85 -8.52 -8.98
CA ASN A 211 -17.64 -7.72 -8.80
C ASN A 211 -17.92 -6.22 -8.63
N ARG A 212 -18.93 -5.68 -9.33
CA ARG A 212 -19.32 -4.26 -9.23
C ARG A 212 -19.90 -3.96 -7.85
N ALA A 213 -20.79 -4.81 -7.33
CA ALA A 213 -21.37 -4.66 -6.00
C ALA A 213 -20.31 -4.78 -4.90
N ILE A 214 -19.44 -5.80 -4.97
CA ILE A 214 -18.32 -5.97 -4.03
C ILE A 214 -17.41 -4.74 -4.02
N ARG A 215 -17.09 -4.17 -5.19
CA ARG A 215 -16.22 -3.00 -5.26
C ARG A 215 -16.85 -1.77 -4.62
N ARG A 216 -18.15 -1.52 -4.87
CA ARG A 216 -18.89 -0.42 -4.22
C ARG A 216 -18.92 -0.60 -2.70
N LEU A 217 -19.16 -1.82 -2.24
CA LEU A 217 -19.13 -2.15 -0.82
C LEU A 217 -17.75 -1.92 -0.21
N ARG A 218 -16.68 -2.33 -0.89
CA ARG A 218 -15.28 -2.10 -0.46
C ARG A 218 -14.96 -0.62 -0.30
N THR A 219 -15.34 0.23 -1.26
CA THR A 219 -15.14 1.68 -1.16
C THR A 219 -15.86 2.26 0.07
N ALA A 220 -17.08 1.79 0.35
CA ALA A 220 -17.81 2.21 1.54
C ALA A 220 -17.14 1.69 2.84
N CYS A 221 -16.62 0.47 2.85
CA CYS A 221 -15.87 -0.10 3.97
C CYS A 221 -14.58 0.68 4.26
N GLU A 222 -13.80 1.04 3.23
CA GLU A 222 -12.59 1.87 3.37
C GLU A 222 -12.93 3.22 4.04
N ARG A 223 -14.02 3.87 3.61
CA ARG A 223 -14.51 5.12 4.20
C ARG A 223 -14.99 4.93 5.64
N ALA A 224 -15.71 3.85 5.92
CA ALA A 224 -16.17 3.52 7.27
C ALA A 224 -14.98 3.26 8.21
N LYS A 225 -13.99 2.46 7.79
CA LYS A 225 -12.72 2.24 8.52
C LYS A 225 -12.05 3.55 8.90
N ARG A 226 -11.89 4.48 7.95
CA ARG A 226 -11.30 5.81 8.21
C ARG A 226 -12.10 6.61 9.23
N THR A 227 -13.43 6.53 9.18
CA THR A 227 -14.32 7.19 10.16
C THR A 227 -14.17 6.58 11.55
N LEU A 228 -14.06 5.25 11.64
CA LEU A 228 -13.86 4.52 12.89
C LEU A 228 -12.53 4.84 13.59
N SER A 229 -11.53 5.35 12.88
CA SER A 229 -10.27 5.81 13.50
C SER A 229 -10.44 7.00 14.44
N SER A 230 -11.47 7.83 14.24
CA SER A 230 -11.77 8.99 15.11
C SER A 230 -13.14 8.90 15.80
N SER A 231 -14.04 8.04 15.33
CA SER A 231 -15.41 7.87 15.84
C SER A 231 -15.67 6.45 16.34
N THR A 232 -16.63 6.26 17.24
CA THR A 232 -16.99 4.93 17.79
C THR A 232 -17.97 4.18 16.89
N GLU A 233 -18.60 4.85 15.92
CA GLU A 233 -19.49 4.27 14.92
C GLU A 233 -19.32 4.93 13.53
N ALA A 234 -19.72 4.21 12.49
CA ALA A 234 -19.76 4.71 11.11
C ALA A 234 -20.97 4.13 10.35
N SER A 235 -21.60 4.95 9.51
CA SER A 235 -22.65 4.51 8.58
C SER A 235 -22.05 3.97 7.28
N VAL A 236 -22.70 2.95 6.72
CA VAL A 236 -22.43 2.40 5.39
C VAL A 236 -23.73 2.49 4.60
N GLU A 237 -23.73 3.35 3.58
CA GLU A 237 -24.93 3.74 2.84
C GLU A 237 -24.64 3.61 1.34
N ILE A 238 -25.34 2.70 0.67
CA ILE A 238 -25.14 2.40 -0.74
C ILE A 238 -26.49 2.16 -1.43
N ASP A 239 -26.91 3.12 -2.24
CA ASP A 239 -28.13 3.01 -3.05
C ASP A 239 -27.98 1.93 -4.12
N SER A 240 -29.02 1.11 -4.31
CA SER A 240 -29.09 0.06 -5.33
C SER A 240 -27.81 -0.78 -5.39
N LEU A 241 -27.34 -1.27 -4.24
CA LEU A 241 -26.11 -2.06 -4.14
C LEU A 241 -26.18 -3.29 -5.07
N PHE A 242 -27.32 -3.99 -5.07
CA PHE A 242 -27.53 -5.17 -5.91
C PHE A 242 -29.02 -5.34 -6.27
N GLU A 243 -29.31 -5.53 -7.56
CA GLU A 243 -30.68 -5.73 -8.08
C GLU A 243 -31.71 -4.71 -7.53
N GLY A 244 -31.36 -3.42 -7.57
CA GLY A 244 -32.20 -2.32 -7.08
C GLY A 244 -32.41 -2.28 -5.57
N THR A 245 -31.75 -3.15 -4.80
CA THR A 245 -31.84 -3.19 -3.34
C THR A 245 -30.79 -2.29 -2.73
N ASP A 246 -31.22 -1.30 -1.95
CA ASP A 246 -30.33 -0.42 -1.19
C ASP A 246 -29.71 -1.15 0.00
N PHE A 247 -28.53 -0.67 0.43
CA PHE A 247 -27.87 -1.18 1.64
C PHE A 247 -27.49 -0.03 2.57
N TYR A 248 -28.26 0.10 3.65
CA TYR A 248 -28.02 1.05 4.72
C TYR A 248 -27.79 0.29 6.03
N THR A 249 -26.63 0.48 6.64
CA THR A 249 -26.28 -0.15 7.91
C THR A 249 -25.27 0.70 8.68
N LYS A 250 -24.97 0.30 9.92
CA LYS A 250 -23.95 0.91 10.77
C LYS A 250 -22.97 -0.15 11.26
N ILE A 251 -21.75 0.28 11.56
CA ILE A 251 -20.73 -0.52 12.21
C ILE A 251 -20.10 0.24 13.36
N THR A 252 -19.84 -0.45 14.47
CA THR A 252 -19.12 0.10 15.62
C THR A 252 -17.63 -0.21 15.54
N ARG A 253 -16.81 0.62 16.18
CA ARG A 253 -15.36 0.39 16.30
C ARG A 253 -15.07 -0.96 16.95
N ALA A 254 -15.80 -1.29 18.03
CA ALA A 254 -15.66 -2.57 18.72
C ALA A 254 -15.90 -3.78 17.79
N ARG A 255 -16.91 -3.72 16.91
CA ARG A 255 -17.17 -4.80 15.96
C ARG A 255 -16.06 -4.90 14.90
N PHE A 256 -15.54 -3.77 14.43
CA PHE A 256 -14.40 -3.75 13.51
C PHE A 256 -13.14 -4.34 14.14
N GLU A 257 -12.83 -3.96 15.39
CA GLU A 257 -11.70 -4.49 16.15
C GLU A 257 -11.83 -5.99 16.43
N GLU A 258 -13.02 -6.48 16.75
CA GLU A 258 -13.30 -7.91 16.91
C GLU A 258 -13.00 -8.68 15.62
N MET A 259 -13.47 -8.18 14.47
CA MET A 259 -13.28 -8.82 13.15
C MET A 259 -11.83 -8.82 12.67
N CYS A 260 -11.00 -7.89 13.14
CA CYS A 260 -9.60 -7.75 12.76
C CYS A 260 -8.64 -8.19 13.87
N GLY A 261 -9.16 -8.69 15.00
CA GLY A 261 -8.37 -8.88 16.22
C GLY A 261 -7.18 -9.82 16.06
N ASP A 262 -7.31 -10.87 15.25
CA ASP A 262 -6.21 -11.76 14.88
C ASP A 262 -5.13 -11.04 14.06
N LEU A 263 -5.52 -10.24 13.05
CA LEU A 263 -4.57 -9.47 12.24
C LEU A 263 -3.85 -8.39 13.06
N PHE A 264 -4.59 -7.71 13.94
CA PHE A 264 -4.00 -6.71 14.83
C PHE A 264 -3.00 -7.33 15.79
N ARG A 265 -3.31 -8.50 16.37
CA ARG A 265 -2.36 -9.22 17.23
C ARG A 265 -1.13 -9.72 16.45
N ALA A 266 -1.33 -10.19 15.22
CA ALA A 266 -0.24 -10.65 14.35
C ALA A 266 0.82 -9.55 14.10
N THR A 267 0.46 -8.26 14.20
CA THR A 267 1.43 -7.17 14.07
C THR A 267 2.52 -7.16 15.14
N LEU A 268 2.29 -7.83 16.29
CA LEU A 268 3.28 -7.89 17.36
C LEU A 268 4.41 -8.88 17.08
N GLU A 269 4.17 -9.93 16.27
CA GLU A 269 5.19 -10.94 15.98
C GLU A 269 6.41 -10.34 15.24
N PRO A 270 6.25 -9.49 14.20
CA PRO A 270 7.37 -8.78 13.60
C PRO A 270 8.08 -7.81 14.56
N VAL A 271 7.36 -7.19 15.50
CA VAL A 271 7.96 -6.34 16.54
C VAL A 271 8.90 -7.15 17.42
N GLU A 272 8.43 -8.28 17.95
CA GLU A 272 9.25 -9.16 18.77
C GLU A 272 10.44 -9.76 17.98
N LYS A 273 10.22 -10.11 16.70
CA LYS A 273 11.29 -10.59 15.83
C LYS A 273 12.35 -9.51 15.61
N ALA A 274 11.95 -8.28 15.31
CA ALA A 274 12.88 -7.17 15.11
C ALA A 274 13.72 -6.92 16.37
N LEU A 275 13.12 -6.95 17.56
CA LEU A 275 13.82 -6.83 18.85
C LEU A 275 14.84 -7.95 19.06
N ARG A 276 14.45 -9.21 18.80
CA ARG A 276 15.36 -10.37 18.90
C ARG A 276 16.53 -10.27 17.94
N ASP A 277 16.26 -9.93 16.67
CA ASP A 277 17.29 -9.81 15.63
C ASP A 277 18.27 -8.66 15.93
N ALA A 278 17.77 -7.56 16.51
CA ALA A 278 18.59 -6.45 16.99
C ALA A 278 19.32 -6.74 18.32
N LYS A 279 19.00 -7.87 18.98
CA LYS A 279 19.49 -8.22 20.33
C LYS A 279 19.18 -7.14 21.38
N MET A 280 17.99 -6.55 21.31
CA MET A 280 17.55 -5.46 22.18
C MET A 280 16.33 -5.86 23.01
N ASP A 281 16.27 -5.37 24.25
CA ASP A 281 15.08 -5.49 25.09
C ASP A 281 14.09 -4.37 24.76
N LYS A 282 12.79 -4.60 24.96
CA LYS A 282 11.77 -3.56 24.73
C LYS A 282 11.99 -2.28 25.56
N ARG A 283 12.71 -2.36 26.70
CA ARG A 283 13.05 -1.20 27.55
C ARG A 283 14.18 -0.36 26.98
N SER A 284 14.92 -0.84 25.98
CA SER A 284 16.03 -0.11 25.35
C SER A 284 15.63 0.61 24.06
N ILE A 285 14.34 0.60 23.72
CA ILE A 285 13.73 1.32 22.60
C ILE A 285 13.11 2.62 23.11
#